data_AF-A0A2G9SF28-F1
#
_entry.id   AF-A0A2G9SF28-F1
#
_cell.length_a   1.000
_cell.length_b   1.000
_cell.length_c   1.000
_cell.angle_alpha   90.00
_cell.angle_beta   90.00
_cell.angle_gamma   90.00
#
_symmetry.space_group_name_H-M   'P 1'
#
loop_
_entity.id
_entity.type
_entity.pdbx_description
1 polymer ?
#
loop_
_entity_poly.entity_id
_entity_poly.type
_entity_poly.pdbx_seq_one_letter_code
_entity_poly.pdbx_strand_id
1 'polypeptide(L)'
;MIQLQLKLQGCVSVQVNAGPLAYARAFLDDSRSSKHPSKKVKELKDIFKQFIHACGTALDINEQLIKEDQFEYHEGLKANFRDMVKELSDIIHEP
;
A
#
# COMPACT_ATOMS: atom_id res chain seq x y z
N MET A 1 13.21 -12.47 8.72
CA MET A 1 13.16 -11.04 9.07
C MET A 1 13.56 -10.14 7.89
N ILE A 2 14.81 -10.21 7.40
CA ILE A 2 15.31 -9.32 6.32
C ILE A 2 14.43 -9.33 5.06
N GLN A 3 14.01 -10.50 4.59
CA GLN A 3 13.14 -10.59 3.41
C GLN A 3 11.75 -9.96 3.59
N LEU A 4 11.20 -10.00 4.81
CA LEU A 4 9.89 -9.40 5.11
C LEU A 4 10.01 -7.87 5.08
N GLN A 5 10.97 -7.32 5.84
CA GLN A 5 11.19 -5.88 5.94
C GLN A 5 11.54 -5.25 4.58
N LEU A 6 12.38 -5.91 3.78
CA LEU A 6 12.75 -5.42 2.44
C LEU A 6 11.53 -5.32 1.52
N LYS A 7 10.68 -6.37 1.50
CA LYS A 7 9.45 -6.36 0.69
C LYS A 7 8.44 -5.33 1.21
N LEU A 8 8.22 -5.30 2.53
CA LEU A 8 7.25 -4.39 3.15
C LEU A 8 7.63 -2.93 2.93
N GLN A 9 8.89 -2.56 3.13
CA GLN A 9 9.39 -1.23 2.83
C GLN A 9 9.18 -0.88 1.35
N GLY A 10 9.51 -1.79 0.44
CA GLY A 10 9.28 -1.60 -1.00
C GLY A 10 7.81 -1.51 -1.41
N CYS A 11 6.88 -1.88 -0.54
CA CYS A 11 5.45 -1.71 -0.74
C CYS A 11 4.94 -0.36 -0.20
N VAL A 12 5.30 -0.01 1.04
CA VAL A 12 4.68 1.11 1.78
C VAL A 12 5.53 2.38 1.83
N SER A 13 6.82 2.29 1.53
CA SER A 13 7.80 3.38 1.67
C SER A 13 8.68 3.51 0.42
N VAL A 14 8.06 3.55 -0.76
CA VAL A 14 8.78 3.61 -2.04
C VAL A 14 9.42 4.99 -2.22
N GLN A 15 10.73 5.03 -2.48
CA GLN A 15 11.49 6.28 -2.64
C GLN A 15 12.10 6.48 -4.03
N VAL A 16 12.45 5.38 -4.72
CA VAL A 16 13.15 5.45 -6.02
C VAL A 16 12.18 5.30 -7.19
N ASN A 17 11.20 4.41 -7.07
CA ASN A 17 10.20 4.12 -8.10
C ASN A 17 8.87 4.81 -7.81
N ALA A 18 7.96 4.80 -8.79
CA ALA A 18 6.65 5.45 -8.68
C ALA A 18 5.71 4.83 -7.62
N GLY A 19 5.95 3.57 -7.24
CA GLY A 19 5.19 2.86 -6.21
C GLY A 19 3.76 2.44 -6.61
N PRO A 20 3.03 1.78 -5.71
CA PRO A 20 1.72 1.22 -6.00
C PRO A 20 0.66 2.29 -6.34
N LEU A 21 0.70 3.44 -5.66
CA LEU A 21 -0.27 4.53 -5.88
C LEU A 21 -0.22 5.11 -7.29
N ALA A 22 0.90 4.97 -8.02
CA ALA A 22 0.96 5.36 -9.42
C ALA A 22 -0.02 4.54 -10.30
N TYR A 23 -0.20 3.25 -10.01
CA TYR A 23 -1.20 2.43 -10.69
C TYR A 23 -2.62 2.88 -10.31
N ALA A 24 -2.88 3.16 -9.03
CA ALA A 24 -4.18 3.65 -8.57
C ALA A 24 -4.55 4.95 -9.28
N ARG A 25 -3.66 5.96 -9.28
CA ARG A 25 -3.90 7.24 -9.97
C ARG A 25 -4.07 7.09 -11.48
N ALA A 26 -3.40 6.12 -12.11
CA ALA A 26 -3.50 5.93 -13.56
C ALA A 26 -4.82 5.28 -13.99
N PHE A 27 -5.37 4.37 -13.17
CA PHE A 27 -6.45 3.47 -13.61
C PHE A 27 -7.72 3.53 -12.76
N LEU A 28 -7.64 3.98 -11.51
CA LEU A 28 -8.75 3.94 -10.55
C LEU A 28 -9.36 5.31 -10.23
N ASP A 29 -8.65 6.40 -10.52
CA ASP A 29 -9.19 7.76 -10.43
C ASP A 29 -10.43 7.91 -11.34
N ASP A 30 -11.51 8.52 -10.84
CA ASP A 30 -12.79 8.61 -11.54
C ASP A 30 -12.70 9.31 -12.91
N SER A 31 -11.77 10.27 -13.06
CA SER A 31 -11.56 10.97 -14.34
C SER A 31 -10.92 10.06 -15.41
N ARG A 32 -10.34 8.92 -15.00
CA ARG A 32 -9.61 7.98 -15.85
C ARG A 32 -10.28 6.61 -15.95
N SER A 33 -10.92 6.15 -14.88
CA SER A 33 -11.48 4.81 -14.77
C SER A 33 -12.55 4.53 -15.82
N SER A 34 -13.31 5.55 -16.22
CA SER A 34 -14.31 5.49 -17.31
C SER A 34 -13.74 5.13 -18.69
N LYS A 35 -12.42 5.28 -18.89
CA LYS A 35 -11.72 4.92 -20.14
C LYS A 35 -11.36 3.43 -20.21
N HIS A 36 -11.64 2.67 -19.15
CA HIS A 36 -11.25 1.27 -19.02
C HIS A 36 -12.48 0.38 -18.80
N PRO A 37 -12.41 -0.93 -19.15
CA PRO A 37 -13.51 -1.86 -18.89
C PRO A 37 -13.84 -1.92 -17.39
N SER A 38 -15.10 -1.67 -17.03
CA SER A 38 -15.56 -1.62 -15.63
C SER A 38 -15.20 -2.87 -14.82
N LYS A 39 -15.25 -4.06 -15.45
CA LYS A 39 -14.83 -5.32 -14.83
C LYS A 39 -13.36 -5.29 -14.40
N LYS A 40 -12.47 -4.74 -15.22
CA LYS A 40 -11.03 -4.65 -14.94
C LYS A 40 -10.70 -3.58 -13.90
N VAL A 41 -11.41 -2.46 -13.93
CA VAL A 41 -11.32 -1.44 -12.86
C VAL A 41 -11.71 -2.04 -11.52
N LYS A 42 -12.84 -2.75 -11.46
CA LYS A 42 -13.29 -3.44 -10.24
C LYS A 42 -12.28 -4.47 -9.74
N GLU A 43 -11.78 -5.32 -10.63
CA GLU A 43 -10.74 -6.32 -10.31
C GLU A 43 -9.49 -5.66 -9.71
N LEU A 44 -9.04 -4.53 -10.28
CA LEU A 44 -7.90 -3.79 -9.75
C LEU A 44 -8.19 -3.18 -8.37
N LYS A 45 -9.39 -2.63 -8.13
CA LYS A 45 -9.80 -2.17 -6.79
C LYS A 45 -9.73 -3.31 -5.76
N ASP A 46 -10.23 -4.50 -6.13
CA ASP A 46 -10.22 -5.68 -5.25
C ASP A 46 -8.78 -6.15 -4.95
N ILE A 47 -7.88 -6.09 -5.94
CA ILE A 47 -6.45 -6.37 -5.75
C ILE A 47 -5.80 -5.36 -4.78
N PHE A 48 -6.13 -4.07 -4.90
CA PHE A 48 -5.64 -3.05 -3.96
C PHE A 48 -6.12 -3.30 -2.52
N LYS A 49 -7.38 -3.72 -2.33
CA LYS A 49 -7.88 -4.10 -1.00
C LYS A 49 -7.09 -5.27 -0.39
N GLN A 50 -6.81 -6.29 -1.20
CA GLN A 50 -5.97 -7.42 -0.78
C GLN A 50 -4.53 -6.99 -0.48
N PHE A 51 -3.97 -6.08 -1.27
CA PHE A 51 -2.64 -5.53 -1.08
C PHE A 51 -2.51 -4.76 0.24
N ILE A 52 -3.48 -3.89 0.56
CA ILE A 52 -3.52 -3.17 1.83
C ILE A 52 -3.62 -4.15 3.01
N HIS A 53 -4.48 -5.15 2.91
CA HIS A 53 -4.60 -6.18 3.94
C HIS A 53 -3.28 -6.93 4.15
N ALA A 54 -2.62 -7.36 3.08
CA ALA A 54 -1.33 -8.03 3.15
C ALA A 54 -0.22 -7.15 3.77
N CYS A 55 -0.21 -5.84 3.46
CA CYS A 55 0.74 -4.90 4.07
C CYS A 55 0.47 -4.72 5.57
N GLY A 56 -0.80 -4.64 5.99
CA GLY A 56 -1.20 -4.59 7.39
C GLY A 56 -0.73 -5.84 8.15
N THR A 57 -1.04 -7.03 7.65
CA THR A 57 -0.58 -8.28 8.27
C THR A 57 0.95 -8.37 8.32
N ALA A 58 1.65 -7.90 7.28
CA ALA A 58 3.11 -7.85 7.26
C ALA A 58 3.68 -6.87 8.30
N LEU A 59 3.00 -5.76 8.59
CA LEU A 59 3.36 -4.85 9.68
C LEU A 59 3.18 -5.54 11.04
N ASP A 60 2.03 -6.18 11.29
CA ASP A 60 1.77 -6.88 12.56
C ASP A 60 2.83 -7.95 12.82
N ILE A 61 3.18 -8.74 11.80
CA ILE A 61 4.24 -9.75 11.89
C ILE A 61 5.61 -9.10 12.11
N ASN A 62 5.88 -7.96 11.46
CA ASN A 62 7.14 -7.25 11.64
C ASN A 62 7.27 -6.71 13.07
N GLU A 63 6.19 -6.16 13.66
CA GLU A 63 6.15 -5.62 15.03
C GLU A 63 6.51 -6.70 16.07
N GLN A 64 6.09 -7.95 15.85
CA GLN A 64 6.41 -9.08 16.73
C GLN A 64 7.87 -9.56 16.61
N LEU A 65 8.53 -9.29 15.47
CA LEU A 65 9.85 -9.84 15.16
C LEU A 65 11.00 -8.84 15.39
N ILE A 66 10.71 -7.54 15.39
CA ILE A 66 11.72 -6.50 15.56
C ILE A 66 12.36 -6.52 16.96
N LYS A 67 13.58 -5.98 17.03
CA LYS A 67 14.29 -5.68 18.27
C LYS A 67 14.14 -4.20 18.63
N GLU A 68 14.56 -3.83 19.83
CA GLU A 68 14.44 -2.46 20.36
C GLU A 68 15.05 -1.39 19.45
N ASP A 69 16.17 -1.70 18.82
CA ASP A 69 16.88 -0.81 17.88
C ASP A 69 16.13 -0.57 16.56
N GLN A 70 15.05 -1.32 16.29
CA GLN A 70 14.25 -1.22 15.08
C GLN A 70 12.86 -0.59 15.29
N PHE A 71 12.51 -0.15 16.51
CA PHE A 71 11.19 0.44 16.79
C PHE A 71 10.91 1.70 15.96
N GLU A 72 11.85 2.63 15.89
CA GLU A 72 11.68 3.87 15.13
C GLU A 72 11.48 3.60 13.63
N TYR A 73 12.26 2.65 13.10
CA TYR A 73 12.10 2.19 11.72
C TYR A 73 10.70 1.61 11.48
N HIS A 74 10.21 0.78 12.40
CA HIS A 74 8.89 0.18 12.32
C HIS A 74 7.75 1.22 12.37
N GLU A 75 7.84 2.19 13.27
CA GLU A 75 6.86 3.28 13.37
C GLU A 75 6.85 4.14 12.09
N GLY A 76 8.01 4.34 11.45
CA GLY A 76 8.10 4.94 10.13
C GLY A 76 7.33 4.16 9.06
N LEU A 77 7.45 2.82 9.04
CA LEU A 77 6.67 1.98 8.12
C LEU A 77 5.16 2.08 8.39
N LYS A 78 4.73 2.12 9.67
CA LYS A 78 3.32 2.29 10.05
C LYS A 78 2.78 3.66 9.67
N ALA A 79 3.56 4.73 9.80
CA ALA A 79 3.19 6.06 9.34
C ALA A 79 2.98 6.08 7.82
N ASN A 80 3.96 5.61 7.05
CA ASN A 80 3.88 5.59 5.59
C ASN A 80 2.74 4.69 5.07
N PHE A 81 2.48 3.56 5.73
CA PHE A 81 1.33 2.72 5.42
C PHE A 81 -0.01 3.45 5.63
N ARG A 82 -0.18 4.16 6.75
CA ARG A 82 -1.39 4.97 7.01
C ARG A 82 -1.59 6.04 5.95
N ASP A 83 -0.53 6.72 5.56
CA ASP A 83 -0.59 7.74 4.50
C ASP A 83 -0.95 7.11 3.14
N MET A 84 -0.37 5.95 2.82
CA MET A 84 -0.71 5.22 1.59
C MET A 84 -2.18 4.78 1.56
N VAL A 85 -2.72 4.26 2.67
CA VAL A 85 -4.13 3.86 2.78
C VAL A 85 -5.04 5.06 2.60
N LYS A 86 -4.73 6.17 3.26
CA LYS A 86 -5.48 7.42 3.13
C LYS A 86 -5.50 7.91 1.68
N GLU A 87 -4.34 7.97 1.05
CA GLU A 87 -4.26 8.45 -0.33
C GLU A 87 -4.98 7.51 -1.32
N LEU A 88 -4.90 6.20 -1.10
CA LEU A 88 -5.64 5.23 -1.90
C LEU A 88 -7.14 5.42 -1.75
N SER A 89 -7.64 5.63 -0.53
CA SER A 89 -9.06 5.91 -0.24
C SER A 89 -9.53 7.16 -0.99
N ASP A 90 -8.72 8.22 -1.00
CA ASP A 90 -9.00 9.44 -1.75
C ASP A 90 -9.07 9.19 -3.28
N ILE A 91 -8.19 8.34 -3.83
CA ILE A 91 -8.17 8.01 -5.27
C ILE A 91 -9.40 7.19 -5.69
N ILE A 92 -9.79 6.21 -4.87
CA ILE A 92 -10.85 5.25 -5.24
C ILE A 92 -12.25 5.68 -4.76
N HIS A 93 -12.33 6.75 -3.96
CA HIS A 93 -13.53 7.28 -3.30
C HIS A 93 -14.28 6.24 -2.46
N GLU A 94 -13.54 5.35 -1.80
CA GLU A 94 -14.06 4.33 -0.89
C GLU A 94 -13.31 4.40 0.45
N PRO A 95 -14.00 4.19 1.59
CA PRO A 95 -13.39 4.21 2.91
C PRO A 95 -12.40 3.06 3.16
#